data_AF-A0A3D4NCV4-F1
#
_entry.id   AF-A0A3D4NCV4-F1
#
_cell.length_a   1.000
_cell.length_b   1.000
_cell.length_c   1.000
_cell.angle_alpha   90.00
_cell.angle_beta   90.00
_cell.angle_gamma   90.00
#
_symmetry.space_group_name_H-M   'P 1'
#
loop_
_entity.id
_entity.type
_entity.pdbx_description
1 polymer ?
#
loop_
_entity_poly.entity_id
_entity_poly.type
_entity_poly.pdbx_seq_one_letter_code
_entity_poly.pdbx_strand_id
1 'polypeptide(L)'
;MYDIIEVKAKITHGERLLLAGDESLLKQLPAGNWIGGSIPYFMTDHGGVFTRHKIYVTELPQSVSKISIKIYNLQTLKDIYLDMPPNGFSVIIMPCSSKTHLEFALHAPQFQGFGQRPLIGWISGVHLDDLGKINPKVVNGQTQDMLEDGAIVMHASLPSTQLAEIDYLNIFEPGNDDTITFPKDGFLVKEAYINGVKTNFADYVTRLNLDTRLPLVADYFGAMVNVSFQMVDMENQEVKFYAPVFAGVSYKHAKPFESYISQFNAKLPEHLNKQPVFSCNCVLNYVYSELEGKKTGAITGPTTFGEVVYQLLNQTMAYLTITDLTSKKHT
;
A
#
# COMPACT_ATOMS: atom_id res chain seq x y z
N MET A 1 -3.87 0.59 -18.97
CA MET A 1 -5.09 1.34 -18.58
C MET A 1 -6.17 1.05 -19.61
N TYR A 2 -7.40 0.81 -19.19
CA TYR A 2 -8.48 0.32 -20.04
C TYR A 2 -9.77 1.13 -19.86
N ASP A 3 -10.56 1.24 -20.92
CA ASP A 3 -11.95 1.70 -20.83
C ASP A 3 -12.85 0.64 -20.21
N ILE A 4 -13.99 1.07 -19.67
CA ILE A 4 -14.95 0.17 -19.04
C ILE A 4 -15.40 -0.99 -19.93
N ILE A 5 -15.57 -0.76 -21.25
CA ILE A 5 -16.01 -1.80 -22.19
C ILE A 5 -14.96 -2.92 -22.29
N GLU A 6 -13.69 -2.55 -22.34
CA GLU A 6 -12.58 -3.51 -22.40
C GLU A 6 -12.49 -4.33 -21.12
N VAL A 7 -12.62 -3.68 -19.95
CA VAL A 7 -12.63 -4.38 -18.65
C VAL A 7 -13.83 -5.34 -18.55
N LYS A 8 -15.00 -4.95 -19.03
CA LYS A 8 -16.18 -5.85 -19.09
C LYS A 8 -15.89 -7.11 -19.91
N ALA A 9 -15.26 -6.95 -21.08
CA ALA A 9 -14.90 -8.09 -21.92
C ALA A 9 -13.94 -9.06 -21.20
N LYS A 10 -12.91 -8.52 -20.52
CA LYS A 10 -11.97 -9.30 -19.70
C LYS A 10 -12.67 -10.11 -18.61
N ILE A 11 -13.59 -9.47 -17.88
CA ILE A 11 -14.39 -10.14 -16.84
C ILE A 11 -15.25 -11.25 -17.46
N THR A 12 -15.91 -11.01 -18.59
CA THR A 12 -16.73 -12.02 -19.28
C THR A 12 -15.89 -13.20 -19.80
N HIS A 13 -14.64 -12.99 -20.18
CA HIS A 13 -13.71 -14.06 -20.53
C HIS A 13 -13.20 -14.87 -19.32
N GLY A 14 -13.61 -14.50 -18.10
CA GLY A 14 -13.25 -15.22 -16.88
C GLY A 14 -11.85 -14.92 -16.37
N GLU A 15 -11.21 -13.85 -16.85
CA GLU A 15 -9.91 -13.39 -16.37
C GLU A 15 -9.96 -13.09 -14.86
N ARG A 16 -8.82 -13.27 -14.19
CA ARG A 16 -8.66 -13.03 -12.75
C ARG A 16 -7.98 -11.68 -12.54
N LEU A 17 -8.71 -10.70 -12.05
CA LEU A 17 -8.30 -9.30 -12.14
C LEU A 17 -8.18 -8.63 -10.77
N LEU A 18 -7.17 -7.78 -10.64
CA LEU A 18 -7.11 -6.76 -9.60
C LEU A 18 -7.35 -5.42 -10.28
N LEU A 19 -8.35 -4.68 -9.81
CA LEU A 19 -8.84 -3.47 -10.47
C LEU A 19 -8.64 -2.23 -9.60
N ALA A 20 -8.15 -1.16 -10.21
CA ALA A 20 -8.04 0.14 -9.57
C ALA A 20 -8.64 1.22 -10.48
N GLY A 21 -9.54 2.05 -9.96
CA GLY A 21 -10.30 2.99 -10.78
C GLY A 21 -11.24 3.86 -9.95
N ASP A 22 -11.92 4.81 -10.60
CA ASP A 22 -12.96 5.60 -9.93
C ASP A 22 -14.18 4.72 -9.58
N GLU A 23 -14.81 5.00 -8.44
CA GLU A 23 -16.00 4.26 -7.98
C GLU A 23 -17.14 4.26 -9.01
N SER A 24 -17.26 5.33 -9.80
CA SER A 24 -18.30 5.46 -10.79
C SER A 24 -18.15 4.45 -11.92
N LEU A 25 -16.92 4.01 -12.21
CA LEU A 25 -16.61 2.96 -13.18
C LEU A 25 -16.71 1.57 -12.55
N LEU A 26 -16.14 1.37 -11.36
CA LEU A 26 -16.10 0.05 -10.71
C LEU A 26 -17.51 -0.51 -10.45
N LYS A 27 -18.46 0.33 -10.03
CA LYS A 27 -19.85 -0.08 -9.77
C LYS A 27 -20.62 -0.55 -11.01
N GLN A 28 -20.11 -0.26 -12.21
CA GLN A 28 -20.75 -0.62 -13.48
C GLN A 28 -20.25 -1.96 -14.05
N LEU A 29 -19.24 -2.57 -13.43
CA LEU A 29 -18.64 -3.82 -13.88
C LEU A 29 -19.53 -5.02 -13.51
N PRO A 30 -19.65 -6.03 -14.40
CA PRO A 30 -20.40 -7.25 -14.12
C PRO A 30 -19.71 -8.11 -13.07
N ALA A 31 -20.46 -9.07 -12.54
CA ALA A 31 -19.89 -10.07 -11.65
C ALA A 31 -18.79 -10.89 -12.35
N GLY A 32 -17.76 -11.28 -11.60
CA GLY A 32 -16.69 -12.15 -12.08
C GLY A 32 -15.52 -12.26 -11.11
N ASN A 33 -14.39 -12.77 -11.60
CA ASN A 33 -13.23 -13.13 -10.77
C ASN A 33 -12.30 -11.95 -10.50
N TRP A 34 -12.79 -10.93 -9.81
CA TRP A 34 -12.00 -9.73 -9.56
C TRP A 34 -12.22 -9.13 -8.18
N ILE A 35 -11.24 -8.38 -7.70
CA ILE A 35 -11.37 -7.48 -6.55
C ILE A 35 -10.93 -6.08 -6.99
N GLY A 36 -11.55 -5.04 -6.43
CA GLY A 36 -11.26 -3.67 -6.83
C GLY A 36 -11.16 -2.68 -5.68
N GLY A 37 -10.40 -1.61 -5.88
CA GLY A 37 -10.29 -0.49 -4.95
C GLY A 37 -10.43 0.84 -5.67
N SER A 38 -11.19 1.78 -5.09
CA SER A 38 -11.28 3.12 -5.64
C SER A 38 -9.92 3.82 -5.59
N ILE A 39 -9.47 4.43 -6.68
CA ILE A 39 -8.31 5.34 -6.74
C ILE A 39 -8.22 5.94 -8.15
N PRO A 40 -7.95 7.25 -8.31
CA PRO A 40 -7.86 7.86 -9.63
C PRO A 40 -6.43 8.21 -10.09
N TYR A 41 -5.39 7.76 -9.37
CA TYR A 41 -3.99 8.08 -9.64
C TYR A 41 -3.21 6.81 -9.99
N PHE A 42 -2.36 6.89 -11.02
CA PHE A 42 -1.67 5.73 -11.56
C PHE A 42 -0.28 6.08 -12.08
N MET A 43 0.65 5.13 -12.01
CA MET A 43 1.85 5.10 -12.83
C MET A 43 1.60 4.20 -14.04
N THR A 44 1.95 4.68 -15.23
CA THR A 44 1.83 3.94 -16.50
C THR A 44 3.15 3.97 -17.28
N ASP A 45 3.23 3.21 -18.37
CA ASP A 45 4.39 3.23 -19.28
C ASP A 45 4.63 4.62 -19.91
N HIS A 46 3.61 5.48 -19.90
CA HIS A 46 3.67 6.86 -20.38
C HIS A 46 3.95 7.88 -19.26
N GLY A 47 4.04 7.43 -18.02
CA GLY A 47 4.27 8.25 -16.82
C GLY A 47 3.08 8.27 -15.86
N GLY A 48 3.19 9.08 -14.82
CA GLY A 48 2.11 9.32 -13.87
C GLY A 48 0.90 9.96 -14.55
N VAL A 49 -0.29 9.48 -14.21
CA VAL A 49 -1.55 9.97 -14.74
C VAL A 49 -2.64 10.00 -13.67
N PHE A 50 -3.35 11.12 -13.61
CA PHE A 50 -4.65 11.20 -12.97
C PHE A 50 -5.79 10.96 -13.98
N THR A 51 -6.74 10.09 -13.66
CA THR A 51 -7.94 9.88 -14.47
C THR A 51 -9.09 9.25 -13.69
N ARG A 52 -10.32 9.68 -14.00
CA ARG A 52 -11.57 9.07 -13.53
C ARG A 52 -12.32 8.30 -14.63
N HIS A 53 -11.70 8.15 -15.80
CA HIS A 53 -12.34 7.59 -17.00
C HIS A 53 -11.77 6.25 -17.44
N LYS A 54 -10.67 5.83 -16.83
CA LYS A 54 -9.98 4.57 -17.12
C LYS A 54 -9.82 3.74 -15.86
N ILE A 55 -9.67 2.43 -16.04
CA ILE A 55 -9.38 1.46 -14.98
C ILE A 55 -7.99 0.89 -15.23
N TYR A 56 -7.17 0.85 -14.18
CA TYR A 56 -5.95 0.06 -14.18
C TYR A 56 -6.32 -1.39 -13.90
N VAL A 57 -5.88 -2.28 -14.79
CA VAL A 57 -6.14 -3.72 -14.71
C VAL A 57 -4.81 -4.42 -14.49
N THR A 58 -4.70 -5.15 -13.39
CA THR A 58 -3.66 -6.16 -13.18
C THR A 58 -4.27 -7.53 -13.41
N GLU A 59 -3.82 -8.22 -14.46
CA GLU A 59 -4.21 -9.59 -14.76
C GLU A 59 -3.32 -10.56 -13.97
N LEU A 60 -3.93 -11.45 -13.19
CA LEU A 60 -3.14 -12.48 -12.52
C LEU A 60 -2.59 -13.49 -13.54
N PRO A 61 -1.36 -14.01 -13.35
CA PRO A 61 -0.75 -14.94 -14.28
C PRO A 61 -1.59 -16.20 -14.47
N GLN A 62 -1.55 -16.78 -15.66
CA GLN A 62 -2.26 -18.03 -15.98
C GLN A 62 -1.86 -19.20 -15.06
N SER A 63 -0.64 -19.16 -14.50
CA SER A 63 -0.16 -20.16 -13.56
C SER A 63 -0.89 -20.17 -12.22
N VAL A 64 -1.63 -19.10 -11.86
CA VAL A 64 -2.54 -19.13 -10.72
C VAL A 64 -3.59 -20.23 -10.97
N SER A 65 -3.57 -21.28 -10.16
CA SER A 65 -4.41 -22.47 -10.40
C SER A 65 -5.82 -22.29 -9.85
N LYS A 66 -5.94 -21.55 -8.74
CA LYS A 66 -7.19 -21.32 -8.02
C LYS A 66 -7.17 -19.95 -7.37
N ILE A 67 -8.33 -19.29 -7.32
CA ILE A 67 -8.56 -18.13 -6.48
C ILE A 67 -9.71 -18.37 -5.50
N SER A 68 -9.70 -17.63 -4.39
CA SER A 68 -10.82 -17.46 -3.47
C SER A 68 -10.89 -16.00 -3.05
N ILE A 69 -12.06 -15.37 -3.15
CA ILE A 69 -12.25 -13.99 -2.69
C ILE A 69 -13.04 -14.03 -1.39
N LYS A 70 -12.51 -13.36 -0.35
CA LYS A 70 -13.14 -13.30 0.97
C LYS A 70 -13.18 -11.86 1.47
N ILE A 71 -14.28 -11.54 2.17
CA ILE A 71 -14.46 -10.27 2.86
C ILE A 71 -14.14 -10.49 4.33
N TYR A 72 -13.33 -9.60 4.91
CA TYR A 72 -12.97 -9.57 6.31
C TYR A 72 -13.50 -8.29 6.94
N ASN A 73 -14.09 -8.43 8.12
CA ASN A 73 -14.48 -7.30 8.98
C ASN A 73 -13.62 -7.31 10.24
N LEU A 74 -13.86 -6.38 11.16
CA LEU A 74 -13.10 -6.29 12.42
C LEU A 74 -13.03 -7.62 13.21
N GLN A 75 -14.07 -8.45 13.17
CA GLN A 75 -14.11 -9.70 13.93
C GLN A 75 -13.31 -10.82 13.26
N THR A 76 -13.28 -10.84 11.93
CA THR A 76 -12.64 -11.91 11.14
C THR A 76 -11.26 -11.54 10.62
N LEU A 77 -10.86 -10.26 10.67
CA LEU A 77 -9.58 -9.76 10.15
C LEU A 77 -8.37 -10.51 10.72
N LYS A 78 -8.43 -10.91 12.00
CA LYS A 78 -7.39 -11.70 12.67
C LYS A 78 -7.09 -13.05 12.01
N ASP A 79 -8.01 -13.58 11.20
CA ASP A 79 -7.88 -14.88 10.55
C ASP A 79 -7.24 -14.77 9.14
N ILE A 80 -6.94 -13.55 8.68
CA ILE A 80 -6.51 -13.28 7.30
C ILE A 80 -5.32 -14.12 6.83
N TYR A 81 -4.30 -14.30 7.69
CA TYR A 81 -3.11 -15.08 7.34
C TYR A 81 -3.36 -16.59 7.35
N LEU A 82 -4.34 -17.05 8.14
CA LEU A 82 -4.67 -18.46 8.27
C LEU A 82 -5.36 -19.00 7.01
N ASP A 83 -6.21 -18.17 6.39
CA ASP A 83 -6.95 -18.51 5.16
C ASP A 83 -6.08 -18.52 3.89
N MET A 84 -4.86 -17.99 3.97
CA MET A 84 -3.95 -17.92 2.83
C MET A 84 -3.58 -19.32 2.31
N PRO A 85 -3.33 -19.48 1.00
CA PRO A 85 -2.98 -20.78 0.45
C PRO A 85 -1.59 -21.22 0.95
N PRO A 86 -1.33 -22.53 1.14
CA PRO A 86 -0.01 -23.02 1.55
C PRO A 86 1.12 -22.65 0.58
N ASN A 87 0.83 -22.64 -0.72
CA ASN A 87 1.72 -22.16 -1.77
C ASN A 87 0.97 -21.17 -2.67
N GLY A 88 1.45 -19.93 -2.72
CA GLY A 88 0.78 -18.84 -3.43
C GLY A 88 0.95 -17.51 -2.70
N PHE A 89 0.00 -16.61 -2.91
CA PHE A 89 -0.01 -15.29 -2.30
C PHE A 89 -1.46 -14.85 -2.03
N SER A 90 -1.64 -13.73 -1.35
CA SER A 90 -2.94 -13.08 -1.23
C SER A 90 -2.82 -11.59 -1.48
N VAL A 91 -3.83 -11.02 -2.13
CA VAL A 91 -3.93 -9.59 -2.40
C VAL A 91 -5.06 -8.98 -1.59
N ILE A 92 -4.76 -8.02 -0.72
CA ILE A 92 -5.72 -7.30 0.14
C ILE A 92 -5.99 -5.89 -0.37
N ILE A 93 -7.24 -5.45 -0.30
CA ILE A 93 -7.62 -4.05 -0.50
C ILE A 93 -8.53 -3.60 0.64
N MET A 94 -8.25 -2.43 1.22
CA MET A 94 -9.07 -1.82 2.27
C MET A 94 -9.36 -0.34 1.98
N PRO A 95 -10.54 0.19 2.33
CA PRO A 95 -10.82 1.62 2.24
C PRO A 95 -9.98 2.44 3.22
N CYS A 96 -9.34 3.52 2.74
CA CYS A 96 -8.59 4.43 3.61
C CYS A 96 -9.47 4.95 4.75
N SER A 97 -8.86 5.06 5.93
CA SER A 97 -9.49 5.54 7.16
C SER A 97 -10.69 4.74 7.66
N SER A 98 -11.01 3.59 7.06
CA SER A 98 -12.01 2.66 7.60
C SER A 98 -11.55 2.01 8.90
N LYS A 99 -12.49 1.53 9.72
CA LYS A 99 -12.15 0.89 11.00
C LYS A 99 -11.27 -0.34 10.79
N THR A 100 -11.59 -1.14 9.77
CA THR A 100 -10.84 -2.34 9.42
C THR A 100 -9.42 -2.00 8.96
N HIS A 101 -9.23 -0.92 8.20
CA HIS A 101 -7.90 -0.43 7.84
C HIS A 101 -7.08 -0.04 9.07
N LEU A 102 -7.64 0.74 10.00
CA LEU A 102 -6.94 1.19 11.20
C LEU A 102 -6.59 0.02 12.14
N GLU A 103 -7.52 -0.92 12.30
CA GLU A 103 -7.30 -2.16 13.07
C GLU A 103 -6.16 -2.98 12.45
N PHE A 104 -6.17 -3.19 11.13
CA PHE A 104 -5.11 -3.91 10.43
C PHE A 104 -3.75 -3.25 10.62
N ALA A 105 -3.67 -1.93 10.44
CA ALA A 105 -2.43 -1.19 10.55
C ALA A 105 -1.78 -1.30 11.94
N LEU A 106 -2.58 -1.30 13.00
CA LEU A 106 -2.10 -1.40 14.38
C LEU A 106 -1.81 -2.85 14.80
N HIS A 107 -2.65 -3.80 14.41
CA HIS A 107 -2.67 -5.13 15.02
C HIS A 107 -2.23 -6.27 14.10
N ALA A 108 -1.99 -6.04 12.80
CA ALA A 108 -1.55 -7.08 11.87
C ALA A 108 -0.36 -7.93 12.37
N PRO A 109 0.70 -7.36 12.99
CA PRO A 109 1.82 -8.14 13.54
C PRO A 109 1.43 -9.12 14.65
N GLN A 110 0.28 -8.91 15.30
CA GLN A 110 -0.22 -9.72 16.41
C GLN A 110 -1.12 -10.86 15.92
N PHE A 111 -1.56 -10.82 14.66
CA PHE A 111 -2.43 -11.85 14.10
C PHE A 111 -1.67 -13.16 13.87
N GLN A 112 -2.36 -14.27 14.12
CA GLN A 112 -1.77 -15.60 13.95
C GLN A 112 -1.42 -15.83 12.48
N GLY A 113 -0.18 -16.22 12.20
CA GLY A 113 0.30 -16.46 10.83
C GLY A 113 0.98 -15.26 10.17
N PHE A 114 1.10 -14.13 10.88
CA PHE A 114 1.81 -12.95 10.38
C PHE A 114 3.21 -13.31 9.85
N GLY A 115 3.55 -12.80 8.66
CA GLY A 115 4.85 -13.02 8.01
C GLY A 115 5.08 -14.43 7.44
N GLN A 116 4.15 -15.39 7.60
CA GLN A 116 4.37 -16.77 7.16
C GLN A 116 4.10 -16.98 5.66
N ARG A 117 3.23 -16.17 5.06
CA ARG A 117 2.81 -16.31 3.65
C ARG A 117 2.67 -14.92 3.01
N PRO A 118 2.95 -14.78 1.69
CA PRO A 118 2.98 -13.47 1.04
C PRO A 118 1.61 -12.78 1.00
N LEU A 119 1.40 -11.77 1.84
CA LEU A 119 0.23 -10.88 1.82
C LEU A 119 0.68 -9.51 1.30
N ILE A 120 0.17 -9.13 0.14
CA ILE A 120 0.45 -7.84 -0.50
C ILE A 120 -0.85 -7.11 -0.80
N GLY A 121 -0.84 -5.79 -0.97
CA GLY A 121 -2.07 -5.08 -1.27
C GLY A 121 -1.94 -3.57 -1.21
N TRP A 122 -3.09 -2.91 -1.13
CA TRP A 122 -3.12 -1.46 -1.05
C TRP A 122 -4.34 -0.92 -0.31
N ILE A 123 -4.22 0.33 0.11
CA ILE A 123 -5.32 1.09 0.71
C ILE A 123 -5.98 1.93 -0.38
N SER A 124 -7.26 1.67 -0.63
CA SER A 124 -8.04 2.41 -1.63
C SER A 124 -8.30 3.85 -1.15
N GLY A 125 -8.46 4.75 -2.11
CA GLY A 125 -8.58 6.18 -1.88
C GLY A 125 -9.57 6.85 -2.81
N VAL A 126 -9.55 8.18 -2.76
CA VAL A 126 -10.33 9.07 -3.62
C VAL A 126 -9.39 10.13 -4.17
N HIS A 127 -9.90 11.07 -4.98
CA HIS A 127 -9.14 12.26 -5.31
C HIS A 127 -8.80 13.06 -4.04
N LEU A 128 -7.64 13.70 -3.98
CA LEU A 128 -7.19 14.39 -2.76
C LEU A 128 -8.14 15.52 -2.34
N ASP A 129 -8.76 16.23 -3.28
CA ASP A 129 -9.76 17.27 -2.97
C ASP A 129 -11.06 16.70 -2.37
N ASP A 130 -11.30 15.41 -2.54
CA ASP A 130 -12.47 14.69 -2.02
C ASP A 130 -12.18 14.01 -0.67
N LEU A 131 -10.94 14.12 -0.15
CA LEU A 131 -10.55 13.54 1.13
C LEU A 131 -11.40 14.13 2.26
N GLY A 132 -12.01 13.24 3.06
CA GLY A 132 -12.94 13.62 4.12
C GLY A 132 -14.35 14.02 3.64
N LYS A 133 -14.59 14.06 2.32
CA LYS A 133 -15.90 14.33 1.72
C LYS A 133 -16.53 13.07 1.13
N ILE A 134 -15.70 12.23 0.51
CA ILE A 134 -16.11 10.97 -0.11
C ILE A 134 -15.33 9.83 0.54
N ASN A 135 -16.05 8.82 1.02
CA ASN A 135 -15.42 7.61 1.55
C ASN A 135 -14.84 6.77 0.40
N PRO A 136 -13.59 6.30 0.49
CA PRO A 136 -13.06 5.30 -0.43
C PRO A 136 -13.88 4.01 -0.40
N LYS A 137 -13.82 3.23 -1.48
CA LYS A 137 -14.51 1.95 -1.60
C LYS A 137 -13.59 0.83 -2.02
N VAL A 138 -14.00 -0.39 -1.68
CA VAL A 138 -13.50 -1.64 -2.23
C VAL A 138 -14.66 -2.47 -2.77
N VAL A 139 -14.42 -3.31 -3.77
CA VAL A 139 -15.46 -4.10 -4.42
C VAL A 139 -15.07 -5.58 -4.51
N ASN A 140 -16.00 -6.45 -4.13
CA ASN A 140 -15.91 -7.88 -4.39
C ASN A 140 -16.57 -8.15 -5.74
N GLY A 141 -15.79 -8.49 -6.75
CA GLY A 141 -16.30 -8.73 -8.10
C GLY A 141 -17.23 -9.93 -8.21
N GLN A 142 -17.18 -10.91 -7.31
CA GLN A 142 -18.05 -12.09 -7.39
C GLN A 142 -19.47 -11.79 -6.89
N THR A 143 -19.57 -11.05 -5.78
CA THR A 143 -20.86 -10.69 -5.16
C THR A 143 -21.36 -9.31 -5.57
N GLN A 144 -20.48 -8.50 -6.17
CA GLN A 144 -20.67 -7.08 -6.46
C GLN A 144 -20.87 -6.21 -5.21
N ASP A 145 -20.51 -6.71 -4.03
CA ASP A 145 -20.54 -5.93 -2.79
C ASP A 145 -19.50 -4.81 -2.86
N MET A 146 -19.95 -3.57 -2.64
CA MET A 146 -19.10 -2.38 -2.55
C MET A 146 -19.10 -1.87 -1.12
N LEU A 147 -17.91 -1.82 -0.50
CA LEU A 147 -17.74 -1.59 0.93
C LEU A 147 -16.97 -0.30 1.20
N GLU A 148 -17.41 0.46 2.21
CA GLU A 148 -16.68 1.60 2.79
C GLU A 148 -15.90 1.21 4.05
N ASP A 149 -16.13 0.01 4.59
CA ASP A 149 -15.37 -0.61 5.68
C ASP A 149 -15.30 -2.13 5.47
N GLY A 150 -14.17 -2.72 5.82
CA GLY A 150 -13.83 -4.11 5.56
C GLY A 150 -12.63 -4.26 4.65
N ALA A 151 -12.04 -5.46 4.63
CA ALA A 151 -10.97 -5.83 3.72
C ALA A 151 -11.48 -6.87 2.72
N ILE A 152 -11.16 -6.68 1.45
CA ILE A 152 -11.44 -7.68 0.40
C ILE A 152 -10.11 -8.31 0.02
N VAL A 153 -10.03 -9.63 0.14
CA VAL A 153 -8.80 -10.37 -0.10
C VAL A 153 -9.03 -11.41 -1.17
N MET A 154 -8.17 -11.42 -2.19
CA MET A 154 -8.07 -12.50 -3.16
C MET A 154 -6.90 -13.41 -2.78
N HIS A 155 -7.20 -14.64 -2.38
CA HIS A 155 -6.24 -15.70 -2.15
C HIS A 155 -5.94 -16.41 -3.47
N ALA A 156 -4.68 -16.45 -3.90
CA ALA A 156 -4.27 -17.02 -5.18
C ALA A 156 -3.27 -18.18 -4.97
N SER A 157 -3.67 -19.39 -5.36
CA SER A 157 -2.81 -20.58 -5.27
C SER A 157 -1.90 -20.70 -6.48
N LEU A 158 -0.65 -21.09 -6.23
CA LEU A 158 0.35 -21.36 -7.26
C LEU A 158 0.73 -22.85 -7.30
N PRO A 159 1.15 -23.37 -8.47
CA PRO A 159 1.76 -24.69 -8.56
C PRO A 159 3.05 -24.74 -7.74
N SER A 160 3.42 -25.92 -7.26
CA SER A 160 4.63 -26.13 -6.45
C SER A 160 5.94 -25.82 -7.20
N THR A 161 5.87 -25.64 -8.53
CA THR A 161 7.00 -25.22 -9.37
C THR A 161 7.22 -23.72 -9.36
N GLN A 162 6.37 -22.93 -8.69
CA GLN A 162 6.50 -21.47 -8.64
C GLN A 162 6.47 -20.97 -7.21
N LEU A 163 7.20 -19.88 -6.98
CA LEU A 163 7.27 -19.17 -5.70
C LEU A 163 6.88 -17.72 -5.90
N ALA A 164 5.98 -17.23 -5.03
CA ALA A 164 5.64 -15.82 -4.94
C ALA A 164 6.55 -15.12 -3.92
N GLU A 165 7.13 -13.99 -4.31
CA GLU A 165 7.98 -13.16 -3.46
C GLU A 165 7.40 -11.74 -3.45
N ILE A 166 7.25 -11.17 -2.26
CA ILE A 166 6.76 -9.81 -2.07
C ILE A 166 7.82 -9.00 -1.35
N ASP A 167 7.92 -7.74 -1.72
CA ASP A 167 8.87 -6.81 -1.13
C ASP A 167 8.42 -5.37 -1.42
N TYR A 168 9.14 -4.39 -0.88
CA TYR A 168 8.91 -2.98 -1.11
C TYR A 168 10.20 -2.21 -1.29
N LEU A 169 10.10 -1.11 -2.04
CA LEU A 169 11.16 -0.14 -2.22
C LEU A 169 10.90 1.06 -1.32
N ASN A 170 11.80 1.28 -0.35
CA ASN A 170 11.85 2.49 0.45
C ASN A 170 13.07 3.33 0.07
N ILE A 171 12.84 4.53 -0.45
CA ILE A 171 13.95 5.43 -0.81
C ILE A 171 14.48 6.22 0.38
N PHE A 172 13.66 6.39 1.42
CA PHE A 172 13.96 7.24 2.56
C PHE A 172 14.97 6.58 3.49
N GLU A 173 15.88 7.40 4.01
CA GLU A 173 16.90 6.98 4.95
C GLU A 173 16.75 7.77 6.25
N PRO A 174 16.97 7.14 7.42
CA PRO A 174 16.88 7.83 8.69
C PRO A 174 17.91 8.96 8.76
N GLY A 175 17.47 10.13 9.24
CA GLY A 175 18.32 11.27 9.57
C GLY A 175 19.32 10.99 10.67
N ASN A 176 20.29 11.88 10.81
CA ASN A 176 21.30 11.82 11.86
C ASN A 176 20.90 12.62 13.11
N ASP A 177 19.71 13.24 13.09
CA ASP A 177 19.23 14.17 14.11
C ASP A 177 18.66 13.44 15.35
N ASP A 178 17.77 14.09 16.07
CA ASP A 178 17.19 13.59 17.32
C ASP A 178 16.50 12.23 17.16
N THR A 179 16.60 11.39 18.18
CA THR A 179 15.79 10.17 18.30
C THR A 179 14.43 10.52 18.86
N ILE A 180 13.37 10.11 18.15
CA ILE A 180 11.98 10.34 18.52
C ILE A 180 11.39 8.99 18.95
N THR A 181 10.82 8.92 20.15
CA THR A 181 10.00 7.77 20.59
C THR A 181 8.65 8.22 21.08
N PHE A 182 7.66 7.34 21.03
CA PHE A 182 6.29 7.66 21.45
C PHE A 182 5.89 6.81 22.67
N PRO A 183 5.08 7.37 23.60
CA PRO A 183 4.63 6.63 24.78
C PRO A 183 3.54 5.60 24.50
N LYS A 184 2.84 5.73 23.36
CA LYS A 184 1.66 4.93 23.01
C LYS A 184 1.60 4.72 21.51
N ASP A 185 0.97 3.61 21.12
CA ASP A 185 0.64 3.34 19.73
C ASP A 185 -0.47 4.28 19.25
N GLY A 186 -0.46 4.63 17.97
CA GLY A 186 -1.59 5.32 17.36
C GLY A 186 -1.24 6.21 16.18
N PHE A 187 -2.29 6.78 15.57
CA PHE A 187 -2.20 7.69 14.43
C PHE A 187 -2.14 9.16 14.84
N LEU A 188 -2.35 9.46 16.12
CA LEU A 188 -2.47 10.82 16.65
C LEU A 188 -1.62 10.90 17.91
N VAL A 189 -0.70 11.87 17.94
CA VAL A 189 0.23 12.06 19.05
C VAL A 189 0.17 13.49 19.54
N LYS A 190 0.25 13.66 20.86
CA LYS A 190 0.52 14.95 21.52
C LYS A 190 1.94 15.00 22.04
N GLU A 191 2.37 13.92 22.66
CA GLU A 191 3.63 13.83 23.37
C GLU A 191 4.56 12.82 22.70
N ALA A 192 5.84 13.17 22.61
CA ALA A 192 6.94 12.30 22.22
C ALA A 192 8.10 12.48 23.20
N TYR A 193 9.05 11.55 23.20
CA TYR A 193 10.34 11.75 23.84
C TYR A 193 11.39 12.03 22.78
N ILE A 194 11.96 13.23 22.84
CA ILE A 194 13.03 13.69 21.95
C ILE A 194 14.33 13.49 22.71
N ASN A 195 15.15 12.53 22.27
CA ASN A 195 16.35 12.09 23.00
C ASN A 195 16.06 11.77 24.48
N GLY A 196 14.90 11.16 24.76
CA GLY A 196 14.46 10.84 26.12
C GLY A 196 13.77 11.98 26.88
N VAL A 197 13.70 13.20 26.33
CA VAL A 197 13.03 14.34 26.97
C VAL A 197 11.59 14.44 26.49
N LYS A 198 10.64 14.36 27.44
CA LYS A 198 9.21 14.51 27.17
C LYS A 198 8.92 15.89 26.57
N THR A 199 8.35 15.91 25.37
CA THR A 199 8.15 17.11 24.56
C THR A 199 6.80 17.04 23.85
N ASN A 200 6.11 18.18 23.70
CA ASN A 200 4.96 18.25 22.81
C ASN A 200 5.44 18.12 21.35
N PHE A 201 4.91 17.15 20.61
CA PHE A 201 5.45 16.82 19.30
C PHE A 201 5.10 17.86 18.23
N ALA A 202 3.92 18.50 18.31
CA ALA A 202 3.54 19.58 17.39
C ALA A 202 4.46 20.81 17.56
N ASP A 203 4.75 21.18 18.81
CA ASP A 203 5.71 22.25 19.12
C ASP A 203 7.10 21.91 18.60
N TYR A 204 7.54 20.66 18.77
CA TYR A 204 8.84 20.18 18.27
C TYR A 204 8.95 20.28 16.75
N VAL A 205 7.96 19.74 16.02
CA VAL A 205 7.90 19.77 14.55
C VAL A 205 7.93 21.21 14.04
N THR A 206 7.15 22.10 14.65
CA THR A 206 7.07 23.53 14.26
C THR A 206 8.35 24.28 14.60
N ARG A 207 8.90 24.11 15.80
CA ARG A 207 10.12 24.81 16.26
C ARG A 207 11.34 24.46 15.42
N LEU A 208 11.49 23.20 15.01
CA LEU A 208 12.58 22.77 14.13
C LEU A 208 12.27 22.97 12.65
N ASN A 209 11.05 23.40 12.31
CA ASN A 209 10.58 23.55 10.93
C ASN A 209 10.84 22.29 10.09
N LEU A 210 10.44 21.12 10.64
CA LEU A 210 10.63 19.85 9.95
C LEU A 210 9.82 19.83 8.66
N ASP A 211 10.42 19.35 7.57
CA ASP A 211 9.70 19.11 6.33
C ASP A 211 8.77 17.89 6.49
N THR A 212 7.48 18.14 6.62
CA THR A 212 6.47 17.10 6.84
C THR A 212 6.17 16.27 5.58
N ARG A 213 6.75 16.61 4.43
CA ARG A 213 6.75 15.75 3.23
C ARG A 213 7.68 14.55 3.39
N LEU A 214 8.66 14.65 4.29
CA LEU A 214 9.59 13.59 4.65
C LEU A 214 9.02 12.79 5.84
N PRO A 215 8.97 11.45 5.77
CA PRO A 215 8.42 10.63 6.84
C PRO A 215 9.34 10.57 8.05
N LEU A 216 8.80 10.07 9.15
CA LEU A 216 9.63 9.42 10.17
C LEU A 216 10.03 8.02 9.67
N VAL A 217 11.27 7.62 9.89
CA VAL A 217 11.82 6.32 9.49
C VAL A 217 12.27 5.58 10.75
N ALA A 218 11.92 4.31 10.84
CA ALA A 218 12.36 3.42 11.91
C ALA A 218 12.85 2.08 11.36
N ASP A 219 13.78 1.47 12.08
CA ASP A 219 14.33 0.15 11.76
C ASP A 219 13.58 -0.93 12.55
N TYR A 220 12.85 -1.78 11.83
CA TYR A 220 12.11 -2.92 12.35
C TYR A 220 12.88 -4.19 12.01
N PHE A 221 13.85 -4.54 12.84
CA PHE A 221 14.66 -5.77 12.68
C PHE A 221 15.37 -5.88 11.31
N GLY A 222 15.88 -4.76 10.78
CA GLY A 222 16.56 -4.63 9.50
C GLY A 222 15.69 -4.06 8.37
N ALA A 223 14.38 -3.89 8.61
CA ALA A 223 13.44 -3.35 7.64
C ALA A 223 13.13 -1.87 7.95
N MET A 224 13.38 -0.97 7.00
CA MET A 224 13.12 0.46 7.16
C MET A 224 11.65 0.79 6.88
N VAL A 225 10.90 1.14 7.92
CA VAL A 225 9.47 1.44 7.86
C VAL A 225 9.23 2.94 8.03
N ASN A 226 8.34 3.49 7.21
CA ASN A 226 7.99 4.90 7.23
C ASN A 226 6.70 5.17 8.02
N VAL A 227 6.64 6.35 8.63
CA VAL A 227 5.43 6.95 9.18
C VAL A 227 5.29 8.36 8.60
N SER A 228 4.40 8.49 7.62
CA SER A 228 4.13 9.75 6.93
C SER A 228 3.23 10.68 7.76
N PHE A 229 3.55 11.97 7.78
CA PHE A 229 2.72 13.00 8.40
C PHE A 229 1.44 13.25 7.60
N GLN A 230 0.32 13.37 8.30
CA GLN A 230 -0.96 13.82 7.74
C GLN A 230 -1.21 15.28 8.06
N MET A 231 -1.03 15.69 9.32
CA MET A 231 -1.34 17.05 9.77
C MET A 231 -0.56 17.41 11.04
N VAL A 232 -0.17 18.67 11.14
CA VAL A 232 0.31 19.29 12.38
C VAL A 232 -0.74 20.33 12.80
N ASP A 233 -1.39 20.07 13.92
CA ASP A 233 -2.46 20.90 14.49
C ASP A 233 -1.92 21.63 15.73
N MET A 234 -1.54 22.89 15.55
CA MET A 234 -1.02 23.73 16.64
C MET A 234 -2.11 24.23 17.59
N GLU A 235 -3.37 24.23 17.17
CA GLU A 235 -4.48 24.64 18.04
C GLU A 235 -4.72 23.59 19.13
N ASN A 236 -4.72 22.30 18.74
CA ASN A 236 -4.89 21.18 19.66
C ASN A 236 -3.56 20.60 20.18
N GLN A 237 -2.43 21.11 19.67
CA GLN A 237 -1.07 20.61 19.86
C GLN A 237 -0.93 19.10 19.56
N GLU A 238 -1.48 18.70 18.41
CA GLU A 238 -1.54 17.32 17.94
C GLU A 238 -0.82 17.15 16.60
N VAL A 239 -0.23 15.99 16.38
CA VAL A 239 0.26 15.56 15.06
C VAL A 239 -0.49 14.29 14.68
N LYS A 240 -1.03 14.27 13.46
CA LYS A 240 -1.68 13.09 12.87
C LYS A 240 -0.81 12.48 11.79
N PHE A 241 -0.85 11.17 11.66
CA PHE A 241 -0.08 10.37 10.71
C PHE A 241 -0.97 9.51 9.82
N TYR A 242 -0.46 9.14 8.64
CA TYR A 242 -1.14 8.19 7.74
C TYR A 242 -0.90 6.72 8.10
N ALA A 243 0.17 6.40 8.83
CA ALA A 243 0.39 5.10 9.48
C ALA A 243 0.59 5.31 10.98
N PRO A 244 0.37 4.28 11.82
CA PRO A 244 0.52 4.45 13.26
C PRO A 244 2.00 4.50 13.64
N VAL A 245 2.30 5.27 14.67
CA VAL A 245 3.51 5.07 15.46
C VAL A 245 3.28 3.97 16.48
N PHE A 246 4.38 3.36 16.93
CA PHE A 246 4.39 2.30 17.94
C PHE A 246 5.24 2.71 19.14
N ALA A 247 4.77 2.38 20.33
CA ALA A 247 5.39 2.72 21.59
C ALA A 247 6.77 2.06 21.71
N GLY A 248 7.74 2.84 22.20
CA GLY A 248 9.12 2.37 22.40
C GLY A 248 9.95 2.16 21.13
N VAL A 249 9.36 2.28 19.94
CA VAL A 249 10.10 2.27 18.68
C VAL A 249 10.85 3.60 18.52
N SER A 250 12.10 3.50 18.04
CA SER A 250 12.96 4.65 17.76
C SER A 250 12.80 5.10 16.31
N TYR A 251 12.37 6.34 16.14
CA TYR A 251 12.19 6.99 14.85
C TYR A 251 13.23 8.10 14.65
N LYS A 252 13.56 8.34 13.39
CA LYS A 252 14.32 9.51 12.92
C LYS A 252 13.52 10.21 11.82
N HIS A 253 13.57 11.54 11.76
CA HIS A 253 13.05 12.24 10.58
C HIS A 253 13.94 11.90 9.36
N ALA A 254 13.35 11.67 8.19
CA ALA A 254 14.12 11.22 7.03
C ALA A 254 15.06 12.32 6.52
N LYS A 255 16.21 11.90 5.97
CA LYS A 255 17.14 12.82 5.28
C LYS A 255 16.45 13.45 4.06
N PRO A 256 16.69 14.75 3.78
CA PRO A 256 16.27 15.34 2.54
C PRO A 256 17.04 14.73 1.37
N PHE A 257 16.41 14.75 0.19
CA PHE A 257 17.03 14.34 -1.06
C PHE A 257 16.60 15.22 -2.22
N GLU A 258 17.43 15.26 -3.27
CA GLU A 258 17.21 16.17 -4.40
C GLU A 258 16.12 15.68 -5.35
N SER A 259 16.11 14.39 -5.69
CA SER A 259 15.23 13.83 -6.73
C SER A 259 14.73 12.45 -6.35
N TYR A 260 13.41 12.34 -6.17
CA TYR A 260 12.73 11.06 -5.96
C TYR A 260 13.04 10.08 -7.07
N ILE A 261 12.92 10.50 -8.34
CA ILE A 261 13.11 9.62 -9.49
C ILE A 261 14.54 9.08 -9.54
N SER A 262 15.52 9.94 -9.24
CA SER A 262 16.92 9.53 -9.20
C SER A 262 17.17 8.49 -8.11
N GLN A 263 16.66 8.71 -6.90
CA GLN A 263 16.80 7.75 -5.80
C GLN A 263 16.02 6.45 -6.05
N PHE A 264 14.80 6.56 -6.56
CA PHE A 264 13.95 5.43 -6.92
C PHE A 264 14.67 4.55 -7.94
N ASN A 265 15.15 5.13 -9.04
CA ASN A 265 15.85 4.37 -10.08
C ASN A 265 17.18 3.79 -9.56
N ALA A 266 17.89 4.48 -8.68
CA ALA A 266 19.14 3.98 -8.10
C ALA A 266 18.92 2.79 -7.14
N LYS A 267 17.79 2.75 -6.44
CA LYS A 267 17.44 1.66 -5.51
C LYS A 267 16.56 0.57 -6.13
N LEU A 268 16.04 0.77 -7.35
CA LEU A 268 15.19 -0.20 -8.02
C LEU A 268 15.96 -1.50 -8.28
N PRO A 269 15.49 -2.65 -7.78
CA PRO A 269 16.17 -3.92 -8.00
C PRO A 269 16.31 -4.27 -9.49
N GLU A 270 17.51 -4.67 -9.92
CA GLU A 270 17.80 -5.00 -11.33
C GLU A 270 16.89 -6.11 -11.90
N HIS A 271 16.45 -7.04 -11.06
CA HIS A 271 15.58 -8.15 -11.48
C HIS A 271 14.14 -7.69 -11.82
N LEU A 272 13.73 -6.50 -11.39
CA LEU A 272 12.44 -5.88 -11.74
C LEU A 272 12.42 -5.22 -13.12
N ASN A 273 13.50 -5.37 -13.91
CA ASN A 273 13.50 -4.98 -15.32
C ASN A 273 12.44 -5.73 -16.15
N LYS A 274 11.97 -6.88 -15.68
CA LYS A 274 10.74 -7.53 -16.16
C LYS A 274 9.63 -7.14 -15.19
N GLN A 275 8.64 -6.39 -15.68
CA GLN A 275 7.51 -5.85 -14.90
C GLN A 275 7.00 -6.87 -13.86
N PRO A 276 6.80 -6.45 -12.59
CA PRO A 276 6.29 -7.34 -11.55
C PRO A 276 4.86 -7.80 -11.88
N VAL A 277 4.44 -8.90 -11.25
CA VAL A 277 3.06 -9.40 -11.37
C VAL A 277 2.06 -8.38 -10.83
N PHE A 278 2.44 -7.68 -9.76
CA PHE A 278 1.68 -6.60 -9.17
C PHE A 278 2.65 -5.56 -8.61
N SER A 279 2.30 -4.29 -8.71
CA SER A 279 2.90 -3.22 -7.92
C SER A 279 1.91 -2.11 -7.63
N CYS A 280 2.12 -1.41 -6.52
CA CYS A 280 1.44 -0.16 -6.18
C CYS A 280 2.45 0.81 -5.53
N ASN A 281 2.17 2.09 -5.63
CA ASN A 281 3.02 3.16 -5.08
C ASN A 281 2.20 4.03 -4.12
N CYS A 282 2.81 4.67 -3.13
CA CYS A 282 2.08 5.61 -2.29
C CYS A 282 1.68 6.89 -3.06
N VAL A 283 0.46 7.39 -2.84
CA VAL A 283 -0.03 8.67 -3.39
C VAL A 283 0.81 9.84 -2.92
N LEU A 284 1.43 9.75 -1.73
CA LEU A 284 2.35 10.78 -1.24
C LEU A 284 3.61 10.88 -2.11
N ASN A 285 4.11 9.76 -2.64
CA ASN A 285 5.22 9.78 -3.59
C ASN A 285 4.79 10.46 -4.89
N TYR A 286 3.58 10.20 -5.36
CA TYR A 286 3.00 10.83 -6.54
C TYR A 286 2.93 12.36 -6.41
N VAL A 287 2.40 12.83 -5.28
CA VAL A 287 2.17 14.26 -5.03
C VAL A 287 3.48 14.99 -4.71
N TYR A 288 4.24 14.51 -3.72
CA TYR A 288 5.43 15.22 -3.24
C TYR A 288 6.59 15.18 -4.22
N SER A 289 6.58 14.24 -5.17
CA SER A 289 7.60 14.14 -6.22
C SER A 289 7.11 14.61 -7.59
N GLU A 290 5.87 15.10 -7.65
CA GLU A 290 5.22 15.59 -8.87
C GLU A 290 5.35 14.58 -10.01
N LEU A 291 4.88 13.34 -9.80
CA LEU A 291 5.08 12.24 -10.76
C LEU A 291 4.17 12.32 -12.00
N GLU A 292 3.22 13.26 -12.06
CA GLU A 292 2.40 13.49 -13.26
C GLU A 292 3.29 13.69 -14.49
N GLY A 293 3.08 12.87 -15.52
CA GLY A 293 3.88 12.87 -16.75
C GLY A 293 5.32 12.34 -16.61
N LYS A 294 5.80 12.01 -15.41
CA LYS A 294 7.14 11.45 -15.17
C LYS A 294 7.09 9.92 -15.07
N LYS A 295 8.19 9.24 -15.42
CA LYS A 295 8.29 7.77 -15.39
C LYS A 295 9.13 7.26 -14.23
N THR A 296 8.79 6.08 -13.72
CA THR A 296 9.50 5.34 -12.66
C THR A 296 10.00 4.00 -13.20
N GLY A 297 10.88 4.04 -14.20
CA GLY A 297 11.35 2.84 -14.89
C GLY A 297 10.21 2.07 -15.56
N ALA A 298 10.18 0.75 -15.37
CA ALA A 298 9.13 -0.16 -15.84
C ALA A 298 8.02 -0.41 -14.80
N ILE A 299 8.03 0.31 -13.68
CA ILE A 299 7.07 0.11 -12.60
C ILE A 299 5.79 0.89 -12.90
N THR A 300 4.69 0.15 -13.01
CA THR A 300 3.36 0.68 -13.25
C THR A 300 2.38 0.14 -12.22
N GLY A 301 1.26 0.82 -12.03
CA GLY A 301 0.29 0.42 -11.01
C GLY A 301 -0.51 1.59 -10.49
N PRO A 302 -1.50 1.33 -9.61
CA PRO A 302 -2.18 2.39 -8.90
C PRO A 302 -1.24 3.10 -7.92
N THR A 303 -1.48 4.38 -7.69
CA THR A 303 -0.84 5.13 -6.60
C THR A 303 -1.83 5.41 -5.48
N THR A 304 -1.65 4.76 -4.33
CA THR A 304 -2.68 4.41 -3.35
C THR A 304 -2.45 5.11 -2.01
N PHE A 305 -3.40 5.05 -1.07
CA PHE A 305 -3.31 5.75 0.23
C PHE A 305 -2.45 5.02 1.26
N GLY A 306 -1.70 4.02 0.80
CA GLY A 306 -0.95 3.08 1.60
C GLY A 306 -0.75 1.79 0.81
N GLU A 307 0.26 1.05 1.20
CA GLU A 307 0.67 -0.21 0.62
C GLU A 307 0.59 -1.28 1.70
N VAL A 308 0.40 -2.53 1.32
CA VAL A 308 0.47 -3.65 2.27
C VAL A 308 1.57 -4.58 1.82
N VAL A 309 2.55 -4.82 2.70
CA VAL A 309 3.53 -5.91 2.59
C VAL A 309 3.62 -6.55 3.97
N TYR A 310 2.81 -7.58 4.19
CA TYR A 310 2.42 -8.11 5.50
C TYR A 310 1.68 -7.11 6.39
N GLN A 311 2.18 -5.89 6.58
CA GLN A 311 1.52 -4.82 7.33
C GLN A 311 1.35 -3.58 6.44
N LEU A 312 0.57 -2.60 6.91
CA LEU A 312 0.51 -1.27 6.31
C LEU A 312 1.91 -0.63 6.22
N LEU A 313 2.23 -0.14 5.03
CA LEU A 313 3.37 0.73 4.72
C LEU A 313 2.85 2.02 4.07
N ASN A 314 3.67 3.07 4.09
CA ASN A 314 3.41 4.31 3.36
C ASN A 314 4.71 4.91 2.81
N GLN A 315 4.59 5.80 1.82
CA GLN A 315 5.75 6.39 1.13
C GLN A 315 6.75 5.34 0.61
N THR A 316 6.24 4.24 0.07
CA THR A 316 7.03 3.16 -0.53
C THR A 316 6.50 2.82 -1.94
N MET A 317 7.06 1.78 -2.54
CA MET A 317 6.45 1.07 -3.66
C MET A 317 6.48 -0.41 -3.35
N ALA A 318 5.32 -1.06 -3.27
CA ALA A 318 5.22 -2.49 -3.01
C ALA A 318 5.12 -3.26 -4.33
N TYR A 319 5.73 -4.46 -4.38
CA TYR A 319 5.70 -5.30 -5.57
C TYR A 319 5.65 -6.79 -5.24
N LEU A 320 5.12 -7.57 -6.19
CA LEU A 320 5.04 -9.02 -6.18
C LEU A 320 5.69 -9.58 -7.44
N THR A 321 6.61 -10.51 -7.28
CA THR A 321 7.19 -11.31 -8.36
C THR A 321 6.84 -12.78 -8.19
N ILE A 322 6.84 -13.51 -9.31
CA ILE A 322 6.70 -14.97 -9.31
C ILE A 322 7.87 -15.58 -10.05
N THR A 323 8.61 -16.43 -9.37
CA THR A 323 9.80 -17.10 -9.88
C THR A 323 9.48 -18.56 -10.18
N ASP A 324 9.89 -19.05 -11.36
CA ASP A 324 9.87 -20.48 -11.67
C ASP A 324 11.05 -21.19 -10.99
N LEU A 325 10.76 -22.22 -10.21
CA LEU A 325 11.76 -23.00 -9.47
C LEU A 325 12.43 -24.06 -10.34
N THR A 326 11.85 -24.39 -11.50
CA THR A 326 12.40 -25.40 -12.42
C THR A 326 13.63 -24.88 -13.16
N SER A 327 13.75 -23.57 -13.38
CA SER A 327 14.90 -22.95 -14.04
C SER A 327 16.15 -22.82 -13.16
N LYS A 328 16.05 -23.01 -11.83
CA LYS A 328 17.20 -22.93 -10.89
C LYS A 328 17.99 -24.24 -10.77
N LYS A 329 17.58 -25.34 -11.43
CA LYS A 329 18.25 -26.65 -11.34
C LYS A 329 19.46 -26.85 -12.28
N HIS A 330 19.87 -25.82 -13.04
CA HIS A 330 20.96 -25.93 -14.03
C HIS A 330 22.10 -24.89 -13.86
N THR A 331 22.26 -24.32 -12.67
CA THR A 331 23.44 -23.52 -12.32
C THR A 331 24.22 -24.14 -11.19
#